data_AF-A0A8J8XXW3-F1
#
_entry.id   AF-A0A8J8XXW3-F1
#
_cell.length_a   1.000
_cell.length_b   1.000
_cell.length_c   1.000
_cell.angle_alpha   90.00
_cell.angle_beta   90.00
_cell.angle_gamma   90.00
#
_symmetry.space_group_name_H-M   'P 1'
#
loop_
_entity.id
_entity.type
_entity.pdbx_description
1 polymer ?
#
loop_
_entity_poly.entity_id
_entity_poly.type
_entity_poly.pdbx_seq_one_letter_code
_entity_poly.pdbx_strand_id
1 'polypeptide(L)'
;MPAGSGRHGLPQGRHLCWLLCAFTLKLCQAEAPVQEEKLSASTSNLPCWLVEEFVVTTECSPCSNFQAKTTPECGPTGYVEKITCSSSKRIEFKSCRSALMEQHLFWKFEGAVVFVALIFACLVIIRQRQLDRKALEKVRKQIESI
;
A
#
# COMPACT_ATOMS: atom_id res chain seq x y z
N MET A 1 -17.09 -37.18 44.59
CA MET A 1 -17.70 -36.59 43.38
C MET A 1 -16.77 -35.48 42.89
N PRO A 2 -16.06 -35.61 41.76
CA PRO A 2 -15.13 -34.58 41.31
C PRO A 2 -15.55 -33.92 39.98
N ALA A 3 -14.93 -32.75 39.75
CA ALA A 3 -14.78 -31.98 38.51
C ALA A 3 -16.07 -31.33 37.95
N GLY A 4 -16.17 -30.03 37.72
CA GLY A 4 -15.15 -29.10 37.26
C GLY A 4 -15.69 -28.47 35.97
N SER A 5 -16.46 -27.40 36.10
CA SER A 5 -17.13 -26.75 34.97
C SER A 5 -16.12 -25.98 34.13
N GLY A 6 -15.66 -26.60 33.03
CA GLY A 6 -14.78 -25.99 32.04
C GLY A 6 -15.50 -24.88 31.28
N ARG A 7 -15.18 -23.62 31.62
CA ARG A 7 -15.56 -22.45 30.82
C ARG A 7 -14.79 -22.46 29.49
N HIS A 8 -15.39 -23.01 28.45
CA HIS A 8 -14.97 -22.83 27.06
C HIS A 8 -15.23 -21.38 26.63
N GLY A 9 -14.22 -20.53 26.77
CA GLY A 9 -14.27 -19.13 26.33
C GLY A 9 -12.99 -18.71 25.63
N LEU A 10 -12.48 -19.51 24.68
CA LEU A 10 -11.24 -19.20 23.96
C LEU A 10 -11.10 -19.66 22.48
N PRO A 11 -12.14 -19.77 21.63
CA PRO A 11 -11.92 -20.01 20.19
C PRO A 11 -11.92 -18.72 19.34
N GLN A 12 -12.71 -17.71 19.73
CA GLN A 12 -13.02 -16.57 18.85
C GLN A 12 -11.88 -15.55 18.72
N GLY A 13 -11.02 -15.43 19.74
CA GLY A 13 -9.89 -14.50 19.73
C GLY A 13 -8.71 -14.92 18.87
N ARG A 14 -8.45 -16.22 18.81
CA ARG A 14 -7.39 -16.79 17.98
C ARG A 14 -7.75 -16.69 16.51
N HIS A 15 -9.03 -16.90 16.18
CA HIS A 15 -9.54 -16.74 14.82
C HIS A 15 -9.49 -15.28 14.36
N LEU A 16 -9.88 -14.32 15.20
CA LEU A 16 -9.83 -12.90 14.84
C LEU A 16 -8.39 -12.42 14.62
N CYS A 17 -7.45 -12.83 15.48
CA CYS A 17 -6.03 -12.51 15.34
C CYS A 17 -5.43 -13.16 14.09
N TRP A 18 -5.80 -14.41 13.79
CA TRP A 18 -5.35 -15.12 12.60
C TRP A 18 -5.89 -14.50 11.31
N LEU A 19 -7.18 -14.13 11.29
CA LEU A 19 -7.81 -13.42 10.16
C LEU A 19 -7.15 -12.06 9.92
N LEU A 20 -6.88 -11.32 10.99
CA LEU A 20 -6.25 -10.02 10.93
C LEU A 20 -4.79 -10.12 10.44
N CYS A 21 -4.01 -11.11 10.90
CA CYS A 21 -2.64 -11.36 10.40
C CYS A 21 -2.64 -11.79 8.92
N ALA A 22 -3.55 -12.67 8.52
CA ALA A 22 -3.69 -13.11 7.14
C ALA A 22 -4.07 -11.95 6.21
N PHE A 23 -4.93 -11.04 6.66
CA PHE A 23 -5.32 -9.84 5.90
C PHE A 23 -4.14 -8.88 5.71
N THR A 24 -3.34 -8.64 6.75
CA THR A 24 -2.13 -7.80 6.64
C THR A 24 -1.07 -8.39 5.71
N LEU A 25 -0.86 -9.71 5.75
CA LEU A 25 0.05 -10.42 4.83
C LEU A 25 -0.39 -10.33 3.37
N LYS A 26 -1.71 -10.33 3.12
CA LYS A 26 -2.27 -10.21 1.78
C LYS A 26 -2.13 -8.80 1.19
N LEU A 27 -2.26 -7.76 2.02
CA LEU A 27 -2.05 -6.37 1.60
C LEU A 27 -0.58 -6.08 1.25
N CYS A 28 0.37 -6.75 1.91
CA CYS A 28 1.81 -6.56 1.68
C CYS A 28 2.31 -7.22 0.38
N GLN A 29 1.56 -8.16 -0.19
CA GLN A 29 1.89 -8.86 -1.45
C GLN A 29 1.45 -8.10 -2.71
N ALA A 30 0.85 -6.91 -2.58
CA ALA A 30 0.34 -6.14 -3.71
C ALA A 30 1.40 -5.23 -4.38
N GLU A 31 2.63 -5.17 -3.85
CA GLU A 31 3.71 -4.41 -4.47
C GLU A 31 4.43 -5.30 -5.50
N ALA A 32 4.04 -5.16 -6.77
CA ALA A 32 4.66 -5.88 -7.88
C ALA A 32 6.12 -5.41 -8.09
N PRO A 33 7.06 -6.32 -8.41
CA PRO A 33 8.45 -5.98 -8.63
C PRO A 33 8.59 -5.14 -9.91
N VAL A 34 9.25 -3.99 -9.78
CA VAL A 34 9.67 -3.13 -10.90
C VAL A 34 10.65 -3.93 -11.76
N GLN A 35 10.23 -4.31 -12.96
CA GLN A 35 11.14 -4.85 -13.98
C GLN A 35 12.00 -3.70 -14.52
N GLU A 36 13.30 -3.83 -14.33
CA GLU A 36 14.31 -3.02 -14.98
C GLU A 36 14.49 -3.58 -16.40
N GLU A 37 13.78 -3.00 -17.39
CA GLU A 37 14.03 -3.34 -18.80
C GLU A 37 15.38 -2.77 -19.24
N LYS A 38 16.34 -3.68 -19.38
CA LYS A 38 17.67 -3.42 -19.93
C LYS A 38 17.57 -3.17 -21.43
N LEU A 39 17.44 -1.90 -21.82
CA LEU A 39 17.44 -1.47 -23.21
C LEU A 39 18.86 -1.61 -23.81
N SER A 40 19.10 -2.69 -24.56
CA SER A 40 20.28 -2.82 -25.43
C SER A 40 19.99 -2.17 -26.78
N ALA A 41 20.72 -1.09 -27.07
CA ALA A 41 20.49 -0.20 -28.21
C ALA A 41 21.08 -0.73 -29.53
N SER A 42 20.37 -0.46 -30.62
CA SER A 42 20.93 -0.25 -31.96
C SER A 42 20.81 1.25 -32.29
N THR A 43 21.93 1.88 -32.60
CA THR A 43 22.18 3.34 -32.58
C THR A 43 21.43 4.16 -33.65
N SER A 44 20.58 3.58 -34.49
CA SER A 44 19.91 4.29 -35.59
C SER A 44 18.48 4.78 -35.32
N ASN A 45 17.86 4.42 -34.19
CA ASN A 45 16.49 4.84 -33.81
C ASN A 45 16.43 5.40 -32.36
N LEU A 46 17.48 6.11 -31.94
CA LEU A 46 17.50 6.70 -30.60
C LEU A 46 16.49 7.85 -30.52
N PRO A 47 15.70 7.95 -29.44
CA PRO A 47 14.72 9.02 -29.31
C PRO A 47 15.41 10.38 -29.13
N CYS A 48 14.79 11.46 -29.62
CA CYS A 48 15.50 12.74 -29.76
C CYS A 48 16.00 13.33 -28.43
N TRP A 49 15.35 13.03 -27.32
CA TRP A 49 15.72 13.47 -25.98
C TRP A 49 16.98 12.80 -25.41
N LEU A 50 17.50 11.75 -26.07
CA LEU A 50 18.80 11.15 -25.73
C LEU A 50 19.97 11.88 -26.39
N VAL A 51 19.71 12.63 -27.46
CA VAL A 51 20.73 13.18 -28.36
C VAL A 51 20.71 14.70 -28.36
N GLU A 52 19.54 15.30 -28.13
CA GLU A 52 19.31 16.75 -28.14
C GLU A 52 18.84 17.23 -26.77
N GLU A 53 19.07 18.51 -26.50
CA GLU A 53 18.42 19.19 -25.39
C GLU A 53 16.91 19.26 -25.64
N PHE A 54 16.11 18.91 -24.63
CA PHE A 54 14.66 18.87 -24.73
C PHE A 54 14.03 19.78 -23.67
N VAL A 55 12.87 20.32 -24.01
CA VAL A 55 12.03 21.09 -23.09
C VAL A 55 10.79 20.28 -22.78
N VAL A 56 10.43 20.20 -21.49
CA VAL A 56 9.19 19.57 -21.05
C VAL A 56 8.03 20.52 -21.33
N THR A 57 7.18 20.14 -22.28
CA THR A 57 6.03 20.95 -22.73
C THR A 57 4.77 20.62 -21.94
N THR A 58 4.67 19.40 -21.40
CA THR A 58 3.55 18.99 -20.54
C THR A 58 4.08 18.15 -19.41
N GLU A 59 3.72 18.54 -18.18
CA GLU A 59 4.07 17.83 -16.96
C GLU A 59 3.52 16.40 -16.96
N CYS A 60 4.16 15.54 -16.17
CA CYS A 60 3.84 14.14 -16.05
C CYS A 60 2.37 13.92 -15.68
N SER A 61 1.60 13.28 -16.57
CA SER A 61 0.15 13.14 -16.44
C SER A 61 -0.30 11.70 -16.74
N PRO A 62 -1.45 11.26 -16.17
CA PRO A 62 -1.94 9.90 -16.41
C PRO A 62 -2.35 9.73 -17.87
N CYS A 63 -1.98 8.59 -18.44
CA CYS A 63 -2.35 8.25 -19.81
C CYS A 63 -3.88 8.11 -19.94
N SER A 64 -4.43 8.70 -21.01
CA SER A 64 -5.82 8.42 -21.38
C SER A 64 -5.98 6.98 -21.87
N ASN A 65 -7.19 6.42 -21.81
CA ASN A 65 -7.48 5.06 -22.30
C ASN A 65 -7.04 4.82 -23.75
N PHE A 66 -7.06 5.87 -24.57
CA PHE A 66 -6.59 5.80 -25.95
C PHE A 66 -5.06 5.81 -26.05
N GLN A 67 -4.39 6.71 -25.31
CA GLN A 67 -2.92 6.78 -25.27
C GLN A 67 -2.31 5.52 -24.67
N ALA A 68 -2.94 4.91 -23.66
CA ALA A 68 -2.49 3.65 -23.09
C ALA A 68 -2.40 2.51 -24.12
N LYS A 69 -3.20 2.57 -25.21
CA LYS A 69 -3.18 1.57 -26.28
C LYS A 69 -2.32 1.96 -27.48
N THR A 70 -2.13 3.26 -27.70
CA THR A 70 -1.48 3.80 -28.91
C THR A 70 -0.06 4.28 -28.66
N THR A 71 0.29 4.55 -27.41
CA THR A 71 1.59 5.05 -26.99
C THR A 71 2.27 4.00 -26.11
N PRO A 72 3.33 3.32 -26.59
CA PRO A 72 3.99 2.26 -25.84
C PRO A 72 4.61 2.77 -24.52
N GLU A 73 5.00 4.04 -24.48
CA GLU A 73 5.55 4.73 -23.30
C GLU A 73 4.57 4.79 -22.12
N CYS A 74 3.27 4.59 -22.35
CA CYS A 74 2.29 4.48 -21.28
C CYS A 74 2.29 3.11 -20.58
N GLY A 75 2.84 2.07 -21.20
CA GLY A 75 2.82 0.69 -20.66
C GLY A 75 3.49 0.50 -19.29
N PRO A 76 4.72 1.02 -19.06
CA PRO A 76 5.47 0.68 -17.84
C PRO A 76 4.96 1.38 -16.58
N THR A 77 4.54 2.65 -16.67
CA THR A 77 4.10 3.43 -15.49
C THR A 77 2.63 3.85 -15.53
N GLY A 78 2.00 3.87 -16.71
CA GLY A 78 0.67 4.47 -16.90
C GLY A 78 0.68 6.01 -16.96
N TYR A 79 1.87 6.63 -16.95
CA TYR A 79 2.05 8.08 -16.96
C TYR A 79 3.04 8.50 -18.03
N VAL A 80 2.75 9.61 -18.70
CA VAL A 80 3.62 10.18 -19.73
C VAL A 80 3.83 11.67 -19.56
N GLU A 81 5.02 12.12 -19.91
CA GLU A 81 5.37 13.52 -20.09
C GLU A 81 5.55 13.82 -21.58
N LYS A 82 5.16 15.03 -21.99
CA LYS A 82 5.32 15.49 -23.37
C LYS A 82 6.54 16.38 -23.44
N ILE A 83 7.49 16.01 -24.28
CA ILE A 83 8.73 16.77 -24.46
C ILE A 83 8.82 17.26 -25.90
N THR A 84 9.51 18.38 -26.08
CA THR A 84 9.80 18.95 -27.39
C THR A 84 11.30 19.14 -27.50
N CYS A 85 11.90 18.47 -28.48
CA CYS A 85 13.34 18.55 -28.70
C CYS A 85 13.70 19.89 -29.34
N SER A 86 14.70 20.58 -28.78
CA SER A 86 15.01 21.98 -29.14
C SER A 86 15.56 22.12 -30.56
N SER A 87 16.38 21.16 -30.99
CA SER A 87 17.05 21.19 -32.30
C SER A 87 16.10 20.73 -33.42
N SER A 88 15.44 19.59 -33.25
CA SER A 88 14.53 19.03 -34.26
C SER A 88 13.09 19.57 -34.21
N LYS A 89 12.70 20.27 -33.13
CA LYS A 89 11.32 20.71 -32.82
C LYS A 89 10.29 19.57 -32.86
N ARG A 90 10.74 18.32 -32.72
CA ARG A 90 9.88 17.15 -32.67
C ARG A 90 9.27 17.00 -31.30
N ILE A 91 8.01 16.59 -31.29
CA ILE A 91 7.27 16.28 -30.08
C ILE A 91 7.40 14.78 -29.87
N GLU A 92 7.94 14.40 -28.72
CA GLU A 92 8.04 13.00 -28.30
C GLU A 92 7.34 12.82 -26.95
N PHE A 93 6.95 11.58 -26.68
CA PHE A 93 6.39 11.18 -25.40
C PHE A 93 7.41 10.31 -24.67
N LYS A 94 7.47 10.46 -23.35
CA LYS A 94 8.35 9.67 -22.50
C LYS A 94 7.58 9.19 -21.28
N SER A 95 7.84 7.95 -20.87
CA SER A 95 7.33 7.43 -19.60
C SER A 95 7.94 8.24 -18.44
N CYS A 96 7.09 8.70 -17.53
CA CYS A 96 7.53 9.48 -16.38
C CYS A 96 7.11 8.81 -15.08
N ARG A 97 7.93 9.01 -14.04
CA ARG A 97 7.65 8.60 -12.68
C ARG A 97 7.38 9.85 -11.85
N SER A 98 6.10 10.14 -11.62
CA SER A 98 5.72 11.36 -10.89
C SER A 98 5.97 11.21 -9.39
N ALA A 99 6.86 12.04 -8.84
CA ALA A 99 7.11 12.10 -7.39
C ALA A 99 5.86 12.48 -6.57
N LEU A 100 4.96 13.29 -7.14
CA LEU A 100 3.67 13.63 -6.52
C LEU A 100 2.75 12.41 -6.39
N MET A 101 2.79 11.49 -7.35
CA MET A 101 2.00 10.27 -7.29
C MET A 101 2.56 9.31 -6.22
N GLU A 102 3.87 9.20 -6.10
CA GLU A 102 4.51 8.43 -5.03
C GLU A 102 4.11 8.95 -3.64
N GLN A 103 4.00 10.27 -3.47
CA GLN A 103 3.54 10.87 -2.22
C GLN A 103 2.06 10.55 -1.92
N HIS A 104 1.18 10.56 -2.92
CA HIS A 104 -0.22 10.17 -2.73
C HIS A 104 -0.36 8.69 -2.37
N LEU A 105 0.40 7.82 -3.04
CA LEU A 105 0.39 6.39 -2.76
C LEU A 105 0.93 6.12 -1.34
N PHE A 106 2.00 6.82 -0.97
CA PHE A 106 2.57 6.81 0.38
C PHE A 106 1.54 7.22 1.43
N TRP A 107 0.84 8.35 1.24
CA TRP A 107 -0.19 8.80 2.19
C TRP A 107 -1.36 7.83 2.33
N LYS A 108 -1.77 7.19 1.24
CA LYS A 108 -2.83 6.18 1.28
C LYS A 108 -2.37 4.92 2.03
N PHE A 109 -1.13 4.48 1.82
CA PHE A 109 -0.56 3.34 2.53
C PHE A 109 -0.36 3.64 4.01
N GLU A 110 0.33 4.73 4.34
CA GLU A 110 0.61 5.17 5.70
C GLU A 110 -0.70 5.35 6.49
N GLY A 111 -1.68 6.03 5.90
CA GLY A 111 -3.01 6.19 6.49
C GLY A 111 -3.73 4.87 6.74
N ALA A 112 -3.64 3.91 5.81
CA ALA A 112 -4.23 2.58 5.98
C ALA A 112 -3.56 1.81 7.11
N VAL A 113 -2.23 1.83 7.21
CA VAL A 113 -1.48 1.13 8.26
C VAL A 113 -1.79 1.73 9.63
N VAL A 114 -1.82 3.06 9.76
CA VAL A 114 -2.16 3.76 11.00
C VAL A 114 -3.59 3.42 11.45
N PHE A 115 -4.55 3.42 10.51
CA PHE A 115 -5.93 3.07 10.80
C PHE A 115 -6.08 1.63 11.28
N VAL A 116 -5.42 0.70 10.59
CA VAL A 116 -5.39 -0.72 10.98
C VAL A 116 -4.78 -0.87 12.38
N ALA A 117 -3.64 -0.22 12.66
CA ALA A 117 -3.00 -0.23 13.97
C ALA A 117 -3.92 0.29 15.08
N LEU A 118 -4.68 1.36 14.81
CA LEU A 118 -5.66 1.91 15.76
C LEU A 118 -6.78 0.91 16.08
N ILE A 119 -7.30 0.20 15.07
CA ILE A 119 -8.31 -0.86 15.29
C ILE A 119 -7.75 -1.94 16.22
N PHE A 120 -6.53 -2.41 15.96
CA PHE A 120 -5.89 -3.41 16.81
C PHE A 120 -5.69 -2.91 18.25
N ALA A 121 -5.21 -1.67 18.42
CA ALA A 121 -5.04 -1.07 19.74
C ALA A 121 -6.36 -1.01 20.51
N CYS A 122 -7.45 -0.58 19.86
CA CYS A 122 -8.78 -0.56 20.44
C CYS A 122 -9.26 -1.96 20.86
N LEU A 123 -9.08 -2.97 20.00
CA LEU A 123 -9.45 -4.36 20.30
C LEU A 123 -8.68 -4.92 21.50
N VAL A 124 -7.38 -4.62 21.59
CA VAL A 124 -6.53 -5.01 22.71
C VAL A 124 -7.03 -4.35 24.00
N ILE A 125 -7.21 -3.03 24.02
CA ILE A 125 -7.70 -2.29 25.19
C ILE A 125 -9.05 -2.84 25.68
N ILE A 126 -9.99 -3.11 24.78
CA ILE A 126 -11.29 -3.69 25.16
C ILE A 126 -11.09 -5.05 25.84
N ARG A 127 -10.18 -5.90 25.34
CA ARG A 127 -9.87 -7.18 25.95
C ARG A 127 -9.21 -7.05 27.31
N GLN A 128 -8.21 -6.16 27.47
CA GLN A 128 -7.63 -5.88 28.78
C GLN A 128 -8.71 -5.44 29.78
N ARG A 129 -9.58 -4.50 29.40
CA ARG A 129 -10.68 -4.04 30.26
C ARG A 129 -11.66 -5.14 30.66
N GLN A 130 -11.93 -6.09 29.77
CA GLN A 130 -12.76 -7.26 30.08
C GLN A 130 -12.09 -8.19 31.10
N LEU A 131 -10.76 -8.34 31.05
CA LEU A 131 -10.01 -9.11 32.03
C LEU A 131 -9.93 -8.38 33.38
N ASP A 132 -9.71 -7.06 33.38
CA ASP A 132 -9.64 -6.25 34.60
C ASP A 132 -10.96 -6.24 35.35
N ARG A 133 -12.10 -6.11 34.66
CA ARG A 133 -13.43 -6.21 35.30
C ARG A 133 -13.63 -7.56 35.97
N LYS A 134 -13.23 -8.65 35.31
CA LYS A 134 -13.33 -10.01 35.86
C LYS A 134 -12.38 -10.24 37.03
N ALA A 135 -11.21 -9.61 37.04
CA ALA A 135 -10.27 -9.67 38.16
C ALA A 135 -10.81 -8.91 39.37
N LEU A 136 -11.35 -7.70 39.17
CA LEU A 136 -11.89 -6.85 40.23
C LEU A 136 -13.16 -7.45 40.87
N GLU A 137 -14.01 -8.10 40.07
CA GLU A 137 -15.15 -8.89 40.57
C GLU A 137 -14.71 -10.06 41.46
N LYS A 138 -13.60 -10.73 41.14
CA LYS A 138 -13.05 -11.81 41.98
C LYS A 138 -12.53 -11.27 43.31
N VAL A 139 -11.86 -10.11 43.32
CA VAL A 139 -11.37 -9.47 44.56
C VAL A 139 -12.54 -9.01 45.43
N ARG A 140 -13.57 -8.39 44.86
CA ARG A 140 -14.75 -7.97 45.63
C ARG A 140 -15.47 -9.14 46.30
N LYS A 141 -15.63 -10.28 45.61
CA LYS A 141 -16.22 -11.48 46.21
C LYS A 141 -15.41 -12.06 47.37
N GLN A 142 -14.09 -11.85 47.39
CA GLN A 142 -13.28 -12.26 48.54
C GLN A 142 -13.53 -11.34 49.74
N ILE A 143 -13.69 -10.03 49.53
CA ILE A 143 -13.95 -9.05 50.61
C ILE A 143 -15.35 -9.24 51.23
N GLU A 144 -16.35 -9.63 50.43
CA GLU A 144 -17.74 -9.80 50.88
C GLU A 144 -17.98 -11.14 51.61
N SER A 145 -17.02 -12.07 51.55
CA SER A 145 -17.08 -13.39 52.20
C SER A 145 -16.30 -13.48 53.51
N ILE A 146 -15.74 -12.36 53.98
CA ILE A 146 -15.01 -12.23 55.25
C ILE A 146 -15.94 -11.64 56.31
#